data_AF-A0A966F5Z7-F1
#
_entry.id   AF-A0A966F5Z7-F1
#
_cell.length_a   1.000
_cell.length_b   1.000
_cell.length_c   1.000
_cell.angle_alpha   90.00
_cell.angle_beta   90.00
_cell.angle_gamma   90.00
#
_symmetry.space_group_name_H-M   'P 1'
#
loop_
_entity.id
_entity.type
_entity.pdbx_description
1 polymer ?
#
loop_
_entity_poly.entity_id
_entity_poly.type
_entity_poly.pdbx_seq_one_letter_code
_entity_poly.pdbx_strand_id
1 'polypeptide(L)'
;MVDPIADFLTRIRNAQMAGQSQVKVPYSKLKEQMARVMLKNKFLASIDVEAIEGKAYKNLVLGLPEKTLTLKRVSKPGQRIYVGSQEVRRVLNGLGIAIVSTSKGV
;
A
#
# COMPACT_ATOMS: atom_id res chain seq x y z
N MET A 1 7.81 -9.98 12.30
CA MET A 1 6.63 -9.39 11.61
C MET A 1 6.09 -10.44 10.65
N VAL A 2 4.90 -10.99 10.92
CA VAL A 2 4.34 -12.11 10.15
C VAL A 2 3.78 -11.65 8.80
N ASP A 3 3.35 -10.39 8.68
CA ASP A 3 2.68 -9.92 7.47
C ASP A 3 3.04 -8.49 7.00
N PRO A 4 4.06 -8.33 6.12
CA PRO A 4 4.62 -7.02 5.76
C PRO A 4 3.67 -6.04 5.05
N ILE A 5 2.70 -6.52 4.26
CA ILE A 5 1.74 -5.63 3.58
C ILE A 5 0.64 -5.19 4.55
N ALA A 6 0.29 -6.02 5.54
CA ALA A 6 -0.69 -5.61 6.56
C ALA A 6 -0.08 -4.50 7.42
N ASP A 7 1.18 -4.66 7.85
CA ASP A 7 1.92 -3.60 8.55
C ASP A 7 2.01 -2.30 7.72
N PHE A 8 2.32 -2.41 6.42
CA PHE A 8 2.35 -1.27 5.51
C PHE A 8 1.03 -0.48 5.49
N LEU A 9 -0.11 -1.17 5.31
CA LEU A 9 -1.43 -0.52 5.29
C LEU A 9 -1.81 0.05 6.66
N THR A 10 -1.45 -0.64 7.76
CA THR A 10 -1.70 -0.15 9.12
C THR A 10 -0.89 1.11 9.42
N ARG A 11 0.38 1.19 9.02
CA ARG A 11 1.20 2.39 9.20
C ARG A 11 0.61 3.60 8.50
N ILE A 12 0.13 3.42 7.27
CA ILE A 12 -0.56 4.47 6.51
C ILE A 12 -1.80 4.92 7.26
N ARG A 13 -2.67 3.98 7.68
CA ARG A 13 -3.89 4.31 8.42
C ARG A 13 -3.60 5.08 9.71
N ASN A 14 -2.63 4.61 10.49
CA ASN A 14 -2.26 5.24 11.77
C ASN A 14 -1.71 6.64 11.55
N ALA A 15 -0.86 6.84 10.54
CA ALA A 15 -0.32 8.14 10.19
C ALA A 15 -1.42 9.12 9.73
N GLN A 16 -2.41 8.65 8.97
CA GLN A 16 -3.58 9.46 8.62
C GLN A 16 -4.40 9.84 9.86
N MET A 17 -4.67 8.89 10.76
CA MET A 17 -5.40 9.16 12.01
C MET A 17 -4.65 10.14 12.92
N ALA A 18 -3.32 10.12 12.89
CA ALA A 18 -2.47 11.04 13.63
C ALA A 18 -2.28 12.41 12.94
N GLY A 19 -2.94 12.66 11.80
CA GLY A 19 -2.82 13.92 11.06
C GLY A 19 -1.43 14.18 10.46
N GLN A 20 -0.63 13.13 10.26
CA GLN A 20 0.71 13.25 9.69
C GLN A 20 0.63 13.48 8.18
N SER A 21 1.46 14.37 7.65
CA SER A 21 1.54 14.61 6.20
C SER A 21 2.33 13.52 5.46
N GLN A 22 3.21 12.80 6.17
CA GLN A 22 4.06 11.76 5.61
C GLN A 22 4.22 10.57 6.55
N VAL A 23 4.51 9.39 5.97
CA VAL A 23 4.85 8.19 6.73
C VAL A 23 6.06 7.48 6.14
N LYS A 24 6.98 7.04 7.01
CA LYS A 24 8.15 6.24 6.62
C LYS A 24 7.89 4.76 6.88
N VAL A 25 8.10 3.95 5.86
CA VAL A 25 7.94 2.48 5.93
C VAL A 25 9.16 1.76 5.38
N PRO A 26 9.50 0.55 5.87
CA PRO A 26 10.64 -0.22 5.35
C PRO A 26 10.41 -0.57 3.88
N TYR A 27 11.43 -0.33 3.05
CA TYR A 27 11.38 -0.56 1.61
C TYR A 27 11.17 -2.04 1.27
N SER A 28 10.36 -2.26 0.23
CA SER A 28 10.25 -3.53 -0.47
C SER A 28 9.75 -3.22 -1.87
N LYS A 29 10.27 -3.92 -2.89
CA LYS A 29 9.83 -3.75 -4.28
C LYS A 29 8.31 -3.87 -4.42
N LEU A 30 7.70 -4.82 -3.68
CA LEU A 30 6.25 -5.00 -3.68
C LEU A 30 5.50 -3.79 -3.10
N LYS A 31 5.99 -3.22 -1.98
CA LYS A 31 5.39 -2.04 -1.36
C LYS A 31 5.52 -0.81 -2.25
N GLU A 32 6.66 -0.67 -2.93
CA GLU A 32 6.88 0.40 -3.90
C GLU A 32 5.89 0.30 -5.07
N GLN A 33 5.71 -0.89 -5.65
CA GLN A 33 4.74 -1.10 -6.73
C GLN A 33 3.31 -0.79 -6.28
N MET A 34 2.91 -1.28 -5.10
CA MET A 34 1.60 -0.95 -4.54
C MET A 34 1.42 0.56 -4.33
N ALA A 35 2.43 1.22 -3.76
CA ALA A 35 2.40 2.67 -3.56
C ALA A 35 2.27 3.39 -4.91
N ARG A 36 3.03 3.02 -5.95
CA ARG A 36 2.93 3.61 -7.30
C ARG A 36 1.51 3.50 -7.87
N VAL A 37 0.83 2.37 -7.69
CA VAL A 37 -0.58 2.21 -8.09
C VAL A 37 -1.48 3.16 -7.29
N MET A 38 -1.27 3.30 -5.99
CA MET A 38 -2.02 4.24 -5.15
C MET A 38 -1.78 5.71 -5.57
N LEU A 39 -0.54 6.10 -5.87
CA LEU A 39 -0.19 7.43 -6.36
C LEU A 39 -0.86 7.74 -7.71
N LYS A 40 -0.81 6.79 -8.66
CA LYS A 40 -1.45 6.93 -9.98
C LYS A 40 -2.97 7.19 -9.86
N ASN A 41 -3.61 6.58 -8.88
CA ASN A 41 -5.04 6.74 -8.60
C ASN A 41 -5.33 7.86 -7.57
N LYS A 42 -4.36 8.72 -7.25
CA LYS A 42 -4.48 9.87 -6.33
C LYS A 42 -4.86 9.50 -4.89
N PHE A 43 -4.53 8.29 -4.45
CA PHE A 43 -4.61 7.85 -3.06
C PHE A 43 -3.36 8.18 -2.24
N LEU A 44 -2.26 8.57 -2.89
CA LEU A 44 -1.06 9.10 -2.23
C LEU A 44 -0.69 10.42 -2.89
N ALA A 45 -0.04 11.31 -2.14
CA ALA A 45 0.41 12.60 -2.64
C ALA A 45 1.80 12.51 -3.28
N SER A 46 2.73 11.81 -2.63
CA SER A 46 4.10 11.61 -3.12
C SER A 46 4.66 10.26 -2.68
N ILE A 47 5.69 9.80 -3.38
CA ILE A 47 6.45 8.60 -3.03
C ILE A 47 7.92 8.89 -3.27
N ASP A 48 8.73 8.71 -2.22
CA ASP A 48 10.17 8.87 -2.27
C ASP A 48 10.87 7.65 -1.67
N VAL A 49 12.04 7.32 -2.20
CA VAL A 49 12.88 6.23 -1.69
C VAL A 49 14.13 6.85 -1.07
N GLU A 50 14.21 6.81 0.26
CA GLU A 50 15.36 7.28 1.00
C GLU A 50 16.29 6.10 1.30
N ALA A 51 17.56 6.22 0.92
CA ALA A 51 18.60 5.32 1.42
C ALA A 51 19.01 5.80 2.82
N ILE A 52 19.12 4.89 3.78
CA ILE A 52 19.63 5.24 5.11
C ILE A 52 21.16 5.15 5.04
N GLU A 53 21.85 6.26 5.27
CA GLU A 53 23.32 6.28 5.32
C GLU A 53 23.84 5.25 6.35
N GLY A 54 24.79 4.41 5.93
CA GLY A 54 25.39 3.37 6.77
C GLY A 54 24.57 2.08 6.93
N LYS A 55 23.39 1.94 6.29
CA LYS A 55 22.60 0.69 6.33
C LYS A 55 22.24 0.21 4.92
N ALA A 56 22.24 -1.11 4.71
CA ALA A 56 21.83 -1.72 3.44
C ALA A 56 20.32 -1.61 3.16
N TYR A 57 19.53 -1.09 4.10
CA TYR A 57 18.08 -1.02 4.01
C TYR A 57 17.62 0.39 3.59
N LYS A 58 16.65 0.43 2.68
CA LYS A 58 15.99 1.66 2.22
C LYS A 58 14.69 1.88 2.97
N ASN A 59 14.25 3.13 3.04
CA ASN A 59 12.91 3.49 3.46
C ASN A 59 12.12 4.01 2.27
N LEU A 60 10.82 3.75 2.31
CA LEU A 60 9.84 4.34 1.42
C LEU A 60 9.10 5.43 2.22
N VAL A 61 9.17 6.66 1.74
CA VAL A 61 8.45 7.81 2.28
C VAL A 61 7.20 8.01 1.45
N LEU A 62 6.05 8.07 2.10
CA LEU A 62 4.76 8.24 1.44
C LEU A 62 4.13 9.54 1.91
N GLY A 63 3.80 10.43 0.97
CA GLY A 63 2.94 11.58 1.22
C GLY A 63 1.49 11.15 1.33
N LEU A 64 0.85 11.50 2.45
CA LEU A 64 -0.54 11.15 2.73
C LEU A 64 -1.47 12.26 2.21
N PRO A 65 -2.61 11.89 1.59
CA PRO A 65 -3.62 12.87 1.24
C PRO A 65 -4.38 13.33 2.49
N GLU A 66 -4.99 14.51 2.42
CA GLU A 66 -5.88 15.03 3.48
C GLU A 66 -7.14 14.15 3.67
N LYS A 67 -7.55 13.44 2.61
CA LYS A 67 -8.71 12.54 2.67
C LYS A 67 -8.38 11.25 3.40
N THR A 68 -9.20 10.88 4.37
CA THR A 68 -9.08 9.60 5.09
C THR A 68 -9.34 8.43 4.13
N LEU A 69 -8.39 7.48 4.07
CA LEU A 69 -8.50 6.32 3.21
C LEU A 69 -8.90 5.07 3.99
N THR A 70 -9.85 4.32 3.44
CA THR A 70 -10.17 2.99 3.97
C THR A 70 -9.31 1.95 3.28
N LEU A 71 -8.24 1.53 3.96
CA LEU A 71 -7.31 0.52 3.47
C LEU A 71 -7.63 -0.84 4.11
N LYS A 72 -7.83 -1.90 3.32
CA LYS A 72 -8.11 -3.24 3.84
C LYS A 72 -7.30 -4.30 3.11
N ARG A 73 -6.66 -5.18 3.88
CA ARG A 73 -6.04 -6.39 3.34
C ARG A 73 -7.04 -7.54 3.25
N VAL A 74 -7.20 -8.07 2.04
CA VAL A 74 -8.12 -9.19 1.76
C VAL A 74 -7.40 -10.54 1.88
N SER A 75 -6.32 -10.77 1.12
CA SER A 75 -5.55 -12.04 1.14
C SER A 75 -4.50 -12.03 2.25
N LYS A 76 -4.60 -12.92 3.25
CA LYS A 76 -3.71 -12.97 4.43
C LYS A 76 -2.89 -14.27 4.45
N PRO A 77 -1.76 -14.35 5.17
CA PRO A 77 -0.93 -15.56 5.21
C PRO A 77 -1.68 -16.85 5.61
N GLY A 78 -2.62 -16.76 6.55
CA GLY A 78 -3.45 -17.90 6.97
C GLY A 78 -4.68 -18.18 6.10
N GLN A 79 -5.05 -17.26 5.21
CA GLN A 79 -6.14 -17.44 4.26
C GLN A 79 -5.85 -16.65 2.99
N ARG A 80 -5.27 -17.33 2.01
CA ARG A 80 -4.99 -16.76 0.70
C ARG A 80 -6.27 -16.76 -0.13
N ILE A 81 -6.59 -15.59 -0.67
CA ILE A 81 -7.75 -15.41 -1.55
C ILE A 81 -7.21 -15.15 -2.95
N TYR A 82 -7.62 -16.00 -3.89
CA TYR A 82 -7.36 -15.89 -5.32
C TYR A 82 -8.70 -15.74 -6.03
N VAL A 83 -8.76 -14.93 -7.07
CA VAL A 83 -9.99 -14.65 -7.83
C VAL A 83 -9.69 -14.77 -9.32
N GLY A 84 -10.64 -15.32 -10.07
CA GLY A 84 -10.60 -15.27 -11.53
C GLY A 84 -10.72 -13.84 -12.04
N SER A 85 -10.25 -13.57 -13.27
CA SER A 85 -10.32 -12.22 -13.87
C SER A 85 -11.75 -11.66 -13.94
N GLN A 86 -12.73 -12.53 -14.17
CA GLN A 86 -14.15 -12.17 -14.25
C GLN A 86 -14.80 -11.99 -12.86
N GLU A 87 -14.17 -12.50 -11.81
CA GLU A 87 -14.69 -12.49 -10.43
C GLU A 87 -14.11 -11.35 -9.59
N VAL A 88 -13.25 -10.51 -10.18
CA VAL A 88 -12.67 -9.35 -9.50
C VAL A 88 -13.80 -8.39 -9.14
N ARG A 89 -14.20 -8.41 -7.87
CA ARG A 89 -15.27 -7.57 -7.35
C ARG A 89 -14.87 -6.11 -7.41
N ARG A 90 -15.81 -5.26 -7.83
CA ARG A 90 -15.66 -3.80 -7.76
C ARG A 90 -15.61 -3.35 -6.30
N VAL A 91 -14.73 -2.40 -5.99
CA VAL A 91 -14.63 -1.81 -4.65
C VAL A 91 -15.49 -0.55 -4.62
N LEU A 92 -16.39 -0.45 -3.62
CA LEU A 92 -17.28 0.70 -3.42
C LEU A 92 -18.02 1.12 -4.70
N ASN A 93 -18.60 0.15 -5.44
CA ASN A 93 -19.29 0.39 -6.71
C ASN A 93 -18.48 1.17 -7.76
N GLY A 94 -17.15 1.06 -7.73
CA GLY A 94 -16.25 1.74 -8.69
C GLY A 94 -15.60 3.02 -8.14
N LEU A 95 -15.91 3.42 -6.90
CA LEU A 95 -15.27 4.57 -6.24
C LEU A 95 -13.94 4.21 -5.56
N GLY A 96 -13.64 2.91 -5.42
CA GLY A 96 -12.38 2.43 -4.87
C GLY A 96 -11.60 1.57 -5.86
N ILE A 97 -10.39 1.20 -5.46
CA ILE A 97 -9.51 0.33 -6.24
C ILE A 97 -9.21 -0.97 -5.48
N ALA A 98 -9.09 -2.07 -6.23
CA ALA A 98 -8.50 -3.31 -5.74
C ALA A 98 -7.11 -3.47 -6.37
N ILE A 99 -6.11 -3.76 -5.54
CA ILE A 99 -4.76 -4.07 -6.00
C ILE A 99 -4.61 -5.60 -5.97
N VAL A 100 -4.40 -6.21 -7.14
CA VAL A 100 -4.33 -7.66 -7.31
C VAL A 100 -2.96 -8.02 -7.88
N SER A 101 -2.28 -8.96 -7.24
CA SER A 101 -1.02 -9.50 -7.77
C SER A 101 -1.31 -10.54 -8.84
N THR A 102 -0.66 -10.39 -9.99
CA THR A 102 -0.74 -11.30 -11.14
C THR A 102 0.65 -11.80 -11.52
N SER A 103 0.73 -12.80 -12.40
CA SER A 103 2.01 -13.30 -12.95
C SER A 103 2.79 -12.24 -13.73
N LYS A 104 2.12 -11.21 -14.25
CA LYS A 104 2.74 -10.07 -14.95
C LYS A 104 3.17 -8.95 -14.00
N GLY A 105 2.87 -9.05 -12.71
CA GLY A 105 3.19 -8.05 -11.70
C GLY A 105 1.98 -7.55 -10.93
N VAL A 106 2.16 -6.39 -10.30
CA VAL A 106 1.16 -5.60 -9.58
C VAL A 106 0.91 -4.31 -10.33
#